data_AF-A0AAJ2H2N6-F1
#
_entry.id   AF-A0AAJ2H2N6-F1
#
_cell.length_a   1.000
_cell.length_b   1.000
_cell.length_c   1.000
_cell.angle_alpha   90.00
_cell.angle_beta   90.00
_cell.angle_gamma   90.00
#
_symmetry.space_group_name_H-M   'P 1'
#
loop_
_entity.id
_entity.type
_entity.pdbx_description
1 polymer ?
#
loop_
_entity_poly.entity_id
_entity_poly.type
_entity_poly.pdbx_seq_one_letter_code
_entity_poly.pdbx_strand_id
1 'polypeptide(L)'
;MSQVQLQQLQKQLWNIANDLRGKMGADEFRDYILGFIFYKYLSEKSVTFANELLVGEQLDGQEINFLNLNQDNPEHAPYIQEIKKNSIAEVGYALTPQQLFHRLAQR
;
A
#
# COMPACT_ATOMS: atom_id res chain seq x y z
N MET A 1 1.14 -21.11 17.59
CA MET A 1 0.16 -21.67 16.63
C MET A 1 0.30 -23.19 16.63
N SER A 2 -0.80 -23.94 16.69
CA SER A 2 -0.76 -25.40 16.59
C SER A 2 -0.58 -25.84 15.12
N GLN A 3 -0.05 -27.04 14.89
CA GLN A 3 0.09 -27.58 13.52
C GLN A 3 -1.25 -27.64 12.76
N VAL A 4 -2.34 -27.88 13.48
CA VAL A 4 -3.71 -27.91 12.92
C VAL A 4 -4.12 -26.54 12.39
N GLN A 5 -3.80 -25.45 13.11
CA GLN A 5 -4.09 -24.08 12.67
C GLN A 5 -3.28 -23.71 11.43
N LEU A 6 -2.01 -24.12 11.35
CA LEU A 6 -1.15 -23.89 10.18
C LEU A 6 -1.69 -24.61 8.93
N GLN A 7 -2.12 -25.86 9.08
CA GLN A 7 -2.72 -26.62 7.98
C GLN A 7 -4.04 -26.01 7.50
N GLN A 8 -4.90 -25.57 8.42
CA GLN A 8 -6.15 -24.88 8.06
C GLN A 8 -5.87 -23.55 7.32
N LEU A 9 -4.92 -22.77 7.81
CA LEU A 9 -4.50 -21.52 7.18
C LEU A 9 -3.95 -21.76 5.76
N GLN A 10 -3.06 -22.73 5.61
CA GLN A 10 -2.49 -23.09 4.30
C GLN A 10 -3.58 -23.51 3.32
N LYS A 11 -4.56 -24.31 3.77
CA LYS A 11 -5.69 -24.74 2.94
C LYS A 11 -6.58 -23.56 2.52
N GLN A 12 -6.84 -22.61 3.42
CA GLN A 12 -7.59 -21.40 3.10
C GLN A 12 -6.85 -20.53 2.08
N LEU A 13 -5.55 -20.30 2.28
CA LEU A 13 -4.72 -19.53 1.35
C LEU A 13 -4.64 -20.20 -0.02
N TRP A 14 -4.53 -21.52 -0.05
CA TRP A 14 -4.64 -22.30 -1.28
C TRP A 14 -5.96 -21.94 -1.95
N ASN A 15 -7.11 -22.22 -1.33
CA ASN A 15 -8.43 -22.02 -1.92
C ASN A 15 -8.62 -20.61 -2.50
N ILE A 16 -8.20 -19.57 -1.76
CA ILE A 16 -8.24 -18.18 -2.23
C ILE A 16 -7.41 -17.99 -3.51
N ALA A 17 -6.21 -18.55 -3.58
CA ALA A 17 -5.38 -18.49 -4.78
C ALA A 17 -6.01 -19.25 -5.97
N ASN A 18 -6.72 -20.36 -5.72
CA ASN A 18 -7.48 -21.07 -6.76
C ASN A 18 -8.58 -20.19 -7.35
N ASP A 19 -9.34 -19.54 -6.47
CA ASP A 19 -10.45 -18.68 -6.85
C ASP A 19 -9.96 -17.45 -7.62
N LEU A 20 -8.87 -16.84 -7.15
CA LEU A 20 -8.25 -15.67 -7.81
C LEU A 20 -7.56 -16.00 -9.14
N ARG A 21 -6.99 -17.20 -9.28
CA ARG A 21 -6.34 -17.64 -10.53
C ARG A 21 -7.34 -17.74 -11.68
N GLY A 22 -8.58 -18.12 -11.40
CA GLY A 22 -9.61 -18.31 -12.42
C GLY A 22 -9.14 -19.23 -13.56
N LYS A 23 -9.10 -18.70 -14.79
CA LYS A 23 -8.68 -19.44 -16.01
C LYS A 23 -7.19 -19.32 -16.34
N MET A 24 -6.41 -18.58 -15.54
CA MET A 24 -4.99 -18.34 -15.82
C MET A 24 -4.14 -19.58 -15.51
N GLY A 25 -3.04 -19.75 -16.24
CA GLY A 25 -2.02 -20.75 -15.90
C GLY A 25 -1.41 -20.48 -14.52
N ALA A 26 -0.94 -21.52 -13.83
CA ALA A 26 -0.33 -21.35 -12.50
C ALA A 26 0.94 -20.48 -12.54
N ASP A 27 1.70 -20.56 -13.63
CA ASP A 27 2.92 -19.77 -13.83
C ASP A 27 2.60 -18.30 -14.09
N GLU A 28 1.64 -18.01 -14.99
CA GLU A 28 1.18 -16.65 -15.24
C GLU A 28 0.59 -16.00 -13.99
N PHE A 29 -0.31 -16.71 -13.28
CA PHE A 29 -0.91 -16.17 -12.06
C PHE A 29 0.14 -15.83 -11.00
N ARG A 30 1.18 -16.66 -10.86
CA ARG A 30 2.30 -16.42 -9.94
C ARG A 30 3.01 -15.10 -10.27
N ASP A 31 3.31 -14.86 -11.54
CA ASP A 31 4.03 -13.66 -11.96
C ASP A 31 3.22 -12.38 -11.70
N TYR A 32 1.90 -12.43 -11.96
CA TYR A 32 1.02 -11.28 -11.67
C TYR A 32 0.76 -11.07 -10.18
N ILE A 33 0.45 -12.14 -9.42
CA ILE A 33 0.10 -12.01 -8.01
C ILE A 33 1.29 -11.53 -7.17
N LEU A 34 2.51 -11.94 -7.53
CA LEU A 34 3.72 -11.46 -6.86
C LEU A 34 3.91 -9.96 -7.09
N GLY A 35 3.65 -9.46 -8.30
CA GLY A 35 3.66 -8.02 -8.59
C GLY A 35 2.65 -7.26 -7.74
N PHE A 36 1.42 -7.77 -7.61
CA PHE A 36 0.39 -7.14 -6.77
C PHE A 36 0.74 -7.16 -5.28
N ILE A 37 1.24 -8.29 -4.75
CA ILE A 37 1.65 -8.40 -3.35
C ILE A 37 2.82 -7.43 -3.08
N PHE A 38 3.80 -7.40 -3.98
CA PHE A 38 4.94 -6.49 -3.85
C PHE A 38 4.51 -5.03 -3.87
N TYR A 39 3.62 -4.65 -4.80
CA TYR A 39 3.12 -3.30 -4.87
C TYR A 39 2.26 -2.92 -3.65
N LYS A 40 1.44 -3.84 -3.13
CA LYS A 40 0.73 -3.66 -1.85
C LYS A 40 1.71 -3.39 -0.71
N TYR A 41 2.78 -4.19 -0.62
CA TYR A 41 3.84 -3.99 0.38
C TYR A 41 4.52 -2.62 0.25
N LEU A 42 4.91 -2.22 -0.97
CA LEU A 42 5.53 -0.91 -1.20
C LEU A 42 4.58 0.23 -0.84
N SER A 43 3.30 0.10 -1.17
CA SER A 43 2.27 1.07 -0.84
C SER A 43 2.07 1.22 0.66
N GLU A 44 1.99 0.11 1.41
CA GLU A 44 1.85 0.14 2.88
C GLU A 44 3.09 0.78 3.52
N LYS A 45 4.29 0.40 3.05
CA LYS A 45 5.54 0.99 3.53
C LYS A 45 5.60 2.50 3.29
N SER A 46 5.18 2.97 2.11
CA SER A 46 5.11 4.42 1.82
C SER A 46 4.13 5.14 2.74
N VAL A 47 2.98 4.55 3.07
CA VAL A 47 2.01 5.14 4.00
C VAL A 47 2.60 5.25 5.40
N THR A 48 3.23 4.18 5.90
CA THR A 48 3.90 4.20 7.21
C THR A 48 4.96 5.28 7.26
N PHE A 49 5.85 5.32 6.26
CA PHE A 49 6.92 6.32 6.19
C PHE A 49 6.39 7.75 6.12
N ALA A 50 5.40 8.01 5.27
CA ALA A 50 4.81 9.32 5.15
C ALA A 50 4.07 9.75 6.43
N ASN A 51 3.37 8.83 7.08
CA ASN A 51 2.71 9.11 8.36
C ASN A 51 3.73 9.40 9.47
N GLU A 52 4.88 8.73 9.50
CA GLU A 52 5.98 9.02 10.44
C GLU A 52 6.52 10.45 10.26
N LEU A 53 6.66 10.91 9.01
CA LEU A 53 7.06 12.29 8.72
C LEU A 53 6.00 13.34 9.06
N LEU A 54 4.73 12.94 9.13
CA LEU A 54 3.59 13.81 9.44
C LEU A 54 3.23 13.79 10.93
N VAL A 55 3.96 13.05 11.78
CA VAL A 55 3.67 13.00 13.23
C VAL A 55 3.81 14.40 13.84
N GLY A 56 2.70 14.94 14.34
CA GLY A 56 2.63 16.28 14.94
C GLY A 56 2.20 17.39 13.98
N GLU A 57 2.03 17.09 12.69
CA GLU A 57 1.47 18.05 11.72
C GLU A 57 -0.07 18.03 11.79
N GLN A 58 -0.65 19.21 11.95
CA GLN A 58 -2.10 19.41 12.01
C GLN A 58 -2.54 20.45 10.98
N LEU A 59 -3.56 20.11 10.18
CA LEU A 59 -4.25 21.04 9.30
C LEU A 59 -5.66 21.24 9.86
N ASP A 60 -6.10 22.49 10.03
CA ASP A 60 -7.43 22.83 10.56
C ASP A 60 -7.81 22.11 11.88
N GLY A 61 -6.82 21.85 12.74
CA GLY A 61 -7.01 21.16 14.02
C GLY A 61 -7.25 19.65 13.91
N GLN A 62 -7.02 19.05 12.74
CA GLN A 62 -7.08 17.61 12.50
C GLN A 62 -5.69 17.05 12.17
N GLU A 63 -5.41 15.84 12.67
CA GLU A 63 -4.18 15.12 12.34
C GLU A 63 -4.14 14.77 10.84
N ILE A 64 -3.07 15.21 10.18
CA ILE A 64 -2.88 14.95 8.76
C ILE A 64 -2.42 13.51 8.60
N ASN A 65 -3.19 12.73 7.83
CA ASN A 65 -2.80 11.40 7.42
C ASN A 65 -2.46 11.40 5.93
N PHE A 66 -1.43 10.65 5.54
CA PHE A 66 -0.99 10.58 4.14
C PHE A 66 -2.11 10.13 3.18
N LEU A 67 -3.03 9.28 3.67
CA LEU A 67 -4.19 8.80 2.91
C LEU A 67 -5.21 9.89 2.56
N ASN A 68 -5.27 10.95 3.37
CA ASN A 68 -6.23 12.05 3.25
C ASN A 68 -5.66 13.23 2.46
N LEU A 69 -4.35 13.23 2.20
CA LEU A 69 -3.73 14.23 1.35
C LEU A 69 -4.22 14.08 -0.10
N ASN A 70 -4.50 15.21 -0.71
CA ASN A 70 -4.93 15.28 -2.10
C ASN A 70 -4.05 16.27 -2.84
N GLN A 71 -3.46 15.83 -3.95
CA GLN A 71 -2.58 16.66 -4.78
C GLN A 71 -3.31 17.84 -5.43
N ASP A 72 -4.63 17.76 -5.57
CA ASP A 72 -5.44 18.83 -6.14
C ASP A 72 -5.67 20.00 -5.16
N ASN A 73 -5.46 19.80 -3.86
CA ASN A 73 -5.58 20.87 -2.86
C ASN A 73 -4.25 21.64 -2.74
N PRO A 74 -4.24 22.98 -2.98
CA PRO A 74 -3.04 23.82 -2.84
C PRO A 74 -2.35 23.71 -1.47
N GLU A 75 -3.10 23.49 -0.39
CA GLU A 75 -2.55 23.40 0.97
C GLU A 75 -1.84 22.07 1.22
N HIS A 76 -2.26 21.01 0.54
CA HIS A 76 -1.68 19.66 0.67
C HIS A 76 -0.46 19.46 -0.23
N ALA A 77 -0.36 20.23 -1.31
CA ALA A 77 0.73 20.17 -2.28
C ALA A 77 2.14 20.28 -1.66
N PRO A 78 2.45 21.23 -0.75
CA PRO A 78 3.79 21.33 -0.16
C PRO A 78 4.15 20.09 0.68
N TYR A 79 3.21 19.58 1.48
CA TYR A 79 3.43 18.37 2.28
C TYR A 79 3.74 17.15 1.41
N ILE A 80 3.00 16.96 0.32
CA ILE A 80 3.25 15.86 -0.62
C ILE A 80 4.63 15.99 -1.28
N GLN A 81 5.07 17.21 -1.59
CA GLN A 81 6.40 17.43 -2.19
C GLN A 81 7.54 17.10 -1.22
N GLU A 82 7.45 17.53 0.04
CA GLU A 82 8.46 17.22 1.05
C GLU A 82 8.50 15.72 1.36
N ILE A 83 7.35 15.08 1.54
CA ILE A 83 7.26 13.62 1.72
C ILE A 83 7.87 12.89 0.53
N LYS A 84 7.58 13.33 -0.69
CA LYS A 84 8.13 12.74 -1.91
C LYS A 84 9.65 12.84 -1.94
N LYS A 85 10.20 14.01 -1.61
CA LYS A 85 11.65 14.24 -1.56
C LYS A 85 12.32 13.34 -0.52
N ASN A 86 11.78 13.26 0.68
CA ASN A 86 12.31 12.44 1.76
C ASN A 86 12.17 10.94 1.43
N SER A 87 11.06 10.54 0.83
CA SER A 87 10.82 9.15 0.40
C SER A 87 11.81 8.70 -0.66
N ILE A 88 12.14 9.57 -1.63
CA ILE A 88 13.16 9.28 -2.64
C ILE A 88 14.55 9.16 -2.00
N ALA A 89 14.87 10.01 -1.02
CA ALA A 89 16.17 10.01 -0.37
C ALA A 89 16.41 8.77 0.51
N GLU A 90 15.43 8.36 1.32
CA GLU A 90 15.58 7.26 2.29
C GLU A 90 15.12 5.91 1.74
N VAL A 91 14.02 5.90 1.00
CA VAL A 91 13.35 4.67 0.54
C VAL A 91 13.65 4.37 -0.93
N GLY A 92 14.09 5.36 -1.71
CA GLY A 92 14.47 5.21 -3.12
C GLY A 92 13.30 5.25 -4.10
N TYR A 93 12.07 5.41 -3.61
CA TYR A 93 10.86 5.56 -4.42
C TYR A 93 9.83 6.43 -3.69
N ALA A 94 8.88 7.00 -4.42
CA ALA A 94 7.79 7.76 -3.84
C ALA A 94 6.49 7.48 -4.59
N LEU A 95 5.43 7.21 -3.82
CA LEU A 95 4.07 7.05 -4.30
C LEU A 95 3.26 8.28 -3.92
N THR A 96 2.37 8.72 -4.79
CA THR A 96 1.39 9.76 -4.45
C THR A 96 0.19 9.15 -3.72
N PRO A 97 -0.57 9.93 -2.93
CA PRO A 97 -1.77 9.43 -2.25
C PRO A 97 -2.80 8.74 -3.18
N GLN A 98 -2.89 9.17 -4.44
CA GLN A 98 -3.76 8.57 -5.46
C GLN A 98 -3.21 7.25 -6.03
N GLN A 99 -1.90 7.05 -6.00
CA GLN A 99 -1.19 5.85 -6.47
C GLN A 99 -0.99 4.82 -5.35
N LEU A 100 -1.77 4.87 -4.28
CA LEU A 100 -1.71 3.87 -3.22
C LEU A 100 -2.59 2.67 -3.58
N PHE A 101 -2.17 1.49 -3.14
CA PHE A 101 -2.88 0.23 -3.39
C PHE A 101 -4.33 0.30 -2.91
N HIS A 102 -4.60 0.93 -1.76
CA HIS A 102 -5.96 1.05 -1.22
C HIS A 102 -6.88 1.89 -2.12
N ARG A 103 -6.36 2.94 -2.78
CA ARG A 103 -7.13 3.76 -3.73
C ARG A 103 -7.43 2.98 -5.00
N LEU A 104 -6.46 2.22 -5.50
CA LEU A 104 -6.63 1.41 -6.71
C LEU A 104 -7.59 0.24 -6.49
N ALA A 105 -7.61 -0.34 -5.29
CA ALA A 105 -8.49 -1.44 -4.93
C ALA A 105 -9.95 -1.02 -4.63
N GLN A 106 -10.25 0.27 -4.48
CA GLN A 106 -11.59 0.80 -4.20
C GLN A 106 -12.51 0.93 -5.44
N ARG A 107 -12.11 0.35 -6.58
CA ARG A 107 -12.88 0.39 -7.83
C ARG A 107 -13.93 -0.70 -7.95
#